data_AF-A0A962S7T5-F1
#
_entry.id   AF-A0A962S7T5-F1
#
_cell.length_a   1.000
_cell.length_b   1.000
_cell.length_c   1.000
_cell.angle_alpha   90.00
_cell.angle_beta   90.00
_cell.angle_gamma   90.00
#
_symmetry.space_group_name_H-M   'P 1'
#
loop_
_entity.id
_entity.type
_entity.pdbx_description
1 polymer ?
#
loop_
_entity_poly.entity_id
_entity_poly.type
_entity_poly.pdbx_seq_one_letter_code
_entity_poly.pdbx_strand_id
1 'polypeptide(L)'
;KEIKEEVSFRTPGFSGWQQERWWTHCNDAAAFLGVAGKNEIEEYGEELVAEVKKETGYNDEEWNYYFKSMDKNGSPTAYIFRCLHCGKLGGYSDCD
;
A
#
# COMPACT_ATOMS: atom_id res chain seq x y z
N LYS A 1 -1.51 34.50 -0.85
CA LYS A 1 -0.58 33.37 -0.63
C LYS A 1 -0.52 33.12 0.88
N GLU A 2 -1.66 32.78 1.50
CA GLU A 2 -1.84 33.00 2.96
C GLU A 2 -2.80 32.01 3.64
N ILE A 3 -3.28 30.96 2.94
CA ILE A 3 -4.17 29.95 3.54
C ILE A 3 -3.39 28.71 4.02
N LYS A 4 -2.16 28.51 3.55
CA LYS A 4 -1.34 27.32 3.91
C LYS A 4 -0.77 27.36 5.33
N GLU A 5 -0.52 28.55 5.87
CA GLU A 5 0.10 28.68 7.19
C GLU A 5 -0.93 28.57 8.32
N GLU A 6 -2.15 29.06 8.11
CA GLU A 6 -3.20 29.08 9.16
C GLU A 6 -3.69 27.66 9.52
N VAL A 7 -3.78 26.75 8.54
CA VAL A 7 -4.20 25.35 8.76
C VAL A 7 -3.17 24.54 9.56
N SER A 8 -1.89 24.91 9.47
CA SER A 8 -0.78 24.13 10.04
C SER A 8 -0.60 24.32 11.56
N PHE A 9 -1.10 25.41 12.16
CA PHE A 9 -0.72 25.78 13.53
C PHE A 9 -1.88 25.88 14.54
N ARG A 10 -3.15 25.78 14.13
CA ARG A 10 -4.29 25.94 15.07
C ARG A 10 -5.43 24.92 14.96
N THR A 11 -5.36 24.01 14.00
CA THR A 11 -6.27 22.87 13.96
C THR A 11 -5.61 21.73 14.73
N PRO A 12 -6.22 21.14 15.79
CA PRO A 12 -5.79 19.84 16.23
C PRO A 12 -5.89 18.93 14.99
N GLY A 13 -4.73 18.49 14.48
CA GLY A 13 -4.69 17.59 13.35
C GLY A 13 -5.60 16.42 13.66
N PHE A 14 -6.60 16.17 12.80
CA PHE A 14 -7.35 14.95 12.92
C PHE A 14 -6.39 13.85 12.46
N SER A 15 -5.93 13.01 13.40
CA SER A 15 -5.25 11.77 13.06
C SER A 15 -6.27 10.84 12.40
N GLY A 16 -6.44 10.97 11.08
CA GLY A 16 -6.95 9.85 10.29
C GLY A 16 -5.94 8.72 10.45
N TRP A 17 -6.37 7.60 11.01
CA TRP A 17 -5.48 6.66 11.71
C TRP A 17 -4.54 5.85 10.81
N GLN A 18 -4.68 5.90 9.49
CA GLN A 18 -3.59 5.68 8.53
C GLN A 18 -3.79 6.66 7.37
N GLN A 19 -2.78 7.44 7.01
CA GLN A 19 -2.83 8.21 5.77
C GLN A 19 -2.77 7.21 4.61
N GLU A 20 -3.83 7.14 3.81
CA GLU A 20 -3.87 6.32 2.60
C GLU A 20 -2.66 6.69 1.72
N ARG A 21 -1.65 5.81 1.69
CA ARG A 21 -0.44 6.03 0.89
C ARG A 21 -0.79 5.72 -0.55
N TRP A 22 -1.01 6.74 -1.38
CA TRP A 22 -1.24 6.48 -2.79
C TRP A 22 0.06 6.02 -3.47
N TRP A 23 0.08 4.81 -4.03
CA TRP A 23 1.24 4.34 -4.77
C TRP A 23 1.37 5.12 -6.08
N THR A 24 2.56 5.70 -6.32
CA THR A 24 2.85 6.50 -7.51
C THR A 24 3.98 5.85 -8.31
N HIS A 25 3.87 5.86 -9.63
CA HIS A 25 4.88 5.32 -10.53
C HIS A 25 4.88 6.07 -11.85
N CYS A 26 6.02 6.15 -12.54
CA CYS A 26 6.19 6.99 -13.74
C CYS A 26 5.79 8.46 -13.54
N ASN A 27 5.99 8.99 -12.32
CA ASN A 27 5.65 10.37 -11.97
C ASN A 27 4.14 10.69 -12.05
N ASP A 28 3.30 9.66 -11.90
CA ASP A 28 1.84 9.76 -11.92
C ASP A 28 1.20 8.85 -10.85
N ALA A 29 -0.07 9.10 -10.55
CA ALA A 29 -0.88 8.24 -9.71
C ALA A 29 -1.13 6.91 -10.41
N ALA A 30 -0.93 5.81 -9.70
CA ALA A 30 -1.33 4.51 -10.20
C ALA A 30 -2.82 4.27 -9.97
N ALA A 31 -3.42 3.43 -10.81
CA ALA A 31 -4.79 3.00 -10.65
C ALA A 31 -4.89 1.99 -9.51
N PHE A 32 -5.76 2.27 -8.54
CA PHE A 32 -6.10 1.32 -7.49
C PHE A 32 -6.86 0.13 -8.09
N LEU A 33 -6.34 -1.08 -7.91
CA LEU A 33 -6.98 -2.31 -8.38
C LEU A 33 -7.88 -2.93 -7.31
N GLY A 34 -7.57 -2.71 -6.03
CA GLY A 34 -8.34 -3.26 -4.92
C GLY A 34 -7.48 -3.70 -3.75
N VAL A 35 -8.16 -4.22 -2.74
CA VAL A 35 -7.54 -4.94 -1.63
C VAL A 35 -7.27 -6.40 -2.02
N ALA A 36 -6.18 -6.95 -1.51
CA ALA A 36 -5.71 -8.29 -1.81
C ALA A 36 -5.20 -8.98 -0.54
N GLY A 37 -5.54 -10.26 -0.40
CA GLY A 37 -4.90 -11.16 0.56
C GLY A 37 -3.81 -11.97 -0.13
N LYS A 38 -3.34 -13.01 0.54
CA LYS A 38 -2.31 -13.93 0.00
C LYS A 38 -2.65 -14.43 -1.41
N ASN A 39 -3.86 -14.95 -1.58
CA ASN A 39 -4.27 -15.64 -2.81
C ASN A 39 -4.31 -14.67 -3.99
N GLU A 40 -4.90 -13.49 -3.81
CA GLU A 40 -4.98 -12.49 -4.87
C GLU A 40 -3.59 -11.97 -5.27
N ILE A 41 -2.68 -11.75 -4.31
CA ILE A 41 -1.30 -11.34 -4.62
C ILE A 41 -0.56 -12.43 -5.40
N GLU A 42 -0.74 -13.71 -5.05
CA GLU A 42 -0.18 -14.83 -5.82
C GLU A 42 -0.75 -14.90 -7.24
N GLU A 43 -2.04 -14.58 -7.43
CA GLU A 43 -2.68 -14.53 -8.76
C GLU A 43 -2.15 -13.37 -9.63
N TYR A 44 -1.79 -12.23 -9.03
CA TYR A 44 -1.14 -11.12 -9.73
C TYR A 44 0.31 -11.42 -10.13
N GLY A 45 0.97 -12.33 -9.42
CA GLY A 45 2.30 -12.85 -9.75
C GLY A 45 3.41 -12.40 -8.82
N GLU A 46 4.58 -13.05 -8.97
CA GLU A 46 5.72 -12.91 -8.07
C GLU A 46 6.34 -11.49 -8.05
N GLU A 47 6.17 -10.71 -9.13
CA GLU A 47 6.66 -9.32 -9.19
C GLU A 47 5.96 -8.44 -8.14
N LEU A 48 4.64 -8.60 -7.98
CA LEU A 48 3.88 -7.85 -6.98
C LEU A 48 4.25 -8.31 -5.56
N VAL A 49 4.41 -9.61 -5.35
CA VAL A 49 4.89 -10.18 -4.08
C VAL A 49 6.20 -9.52 -3.66
N ALA A 50 7.15 -9.40 -4.60
CA ALA A 50 8.45 -8.80 -4.34
C ALA A 50 8.37 -7.30 -4.00
N GLU A 51 7.53 -6.53 -4.71
CA GLU A 51 7.32 -5.11 -4.44
C GLU A 51 6.66 -4.90 -3.06
N VAL A 52 5.59 -5.64 -2.75
CA VAL A 52 4.92 -5.54 -1.44
C VAL A 52 5.87 -5.93 -0.32
N LYS A 53 6.63 -7.03 -0.46
CA LYS A 53 7.65 -7.45 0.50
C LYS A 53 8.73 -6.40 0.73
N LYS A 54 9.17 -5.74 -0.35
CA LYS A 54 10.17 -4.68 -0.26
C LYS A 54 9.66 -3.50 0.55
N GLU A 55 8.38 -3.15 0.42
CA GLU A 55 7.74 -2.10 1.20
C GLU A 55 7.59 -2.46 2.69
N THR A 56 7.37 -3.73 3.04
CA THR A 56 7.31 -4.15 4.46
C THR A 56 8.67 -4.15 5.14
N GLY A 57 9.75 -4.33 4.39
CA GLY A 57 11.11 -4.43 4.93
C GLY A 57 11.38 -5.70 5.74
N TYR A 58 10.50 -6.70 5.66
CA TYR A 58 10.66 -7.97 6.38
C TYR A 58 11.71 -8.88 5.75
N ASN A 59 12.35 -9.69 6.60
CA ASN A 59 13.20 -10.77 6.14
C ASN A 59 12.36 -11.93 5.54
N ASP A 60 13.02 -12.93 4.95
CA ASP A 60 12.32 -14.04 4.26
C ASP A 60 11.38 -14.84 5.19
N GLU A 61 11.77 -15.06 6.45
CA GLU A 61 10.99 -15.83 7.42
C GLU A 61 9.78 -15.03 7.93
N GLU A 62 10.01 -13.78 8.30
CA GLU A 62 8.97 -12.83 8.73
C GLU A 62 7.96 -12.59 7.61
N TRP A 63 8.44 -12.40 6.37
CA TRP A 63 7.59 -12.25 5.21
C TRP A 63 6.72 -13.48 5.00
N ASN A 64 7.27 -14.69 5.10
CA ASN A 64 6.49 -15.91 4.88
C ASN A 64 5.37 -16.06 5.92
N TYR A 65 5.62 -15.71 7.18
CA TYR A 65 4.58 -15.72 8.22
C TYR A 65 3.53 -14.64 7.95
N TYR A 66 3.97 -13.41 7.67
CA TYR A 66 3.12 -12.27 7.40
C TYR A 66 2.25 -12.46 6.15
N PHE A 67 2.84 -12.92 5.06
CA PHE A 67 2.17 -13.21 3.81
C PHE A 67 1.13 -14.31 3.95
N LYS A 68 1.37 -15.32 4.81
CA LYS A 68 0.38 -16.34 5.14
C LYS A 68 -0.81 -15.81 5.93
N SER A 69 -0.60 -14.77 6.75
CA SER A 69 -1.66 -14.11 7.50
C SER A 69 -2.46 -13.08 6.70
N MET A 70 -2.04 -12.74 5.48
CA MET A 70 -2.72 -11.74 4.66
C MET A 70 -4.10 -12.20 4.20
N ASP A 71 -5.12 -11.42 4.56
CA ASP A 71 -6.52 -11.63 4.15
C ASP A 71 -7.13 -10.32 3.72
N LYS A 72 -7.81 -10.29 2.55
CA LYS A 72 -8.44 -9.08 2.01
C LYS A 72 -9.57 -8.49 2.88
N ASN A 73 -10.11 -9.28 3.79
CA ASN A 73 -11.16 -8.87 4.75
C ASN A 73 -10.61 -8.80 6.18
N GLY A 74 -9.30 -8.95 6.38
CA GLY A 74 -8.66 -9.05 7.69
C GLY A 74 -7.45 -8.13 7.82
N SER A 75 -6.64 -8.38 8.83
CA SER A 75 -5.35 -7.71 9.04
C SER A 75 -4.29 -8.79 9.15
N PRO A 76 -3.21 -8.74 8.34
CA PRO A 76 -2.84 -7.71 7.36
C PRO A 76 -3.61 -7.75 6.02
N THR A 77 -3.89 -6.60 5.42
CA THR A 77 -4.44 -6.46 4.05
C THR A 77 -3.44 -5.74 3.14
N ALA A 78 -3.30 -6.18 1.89
CA ALA A 78 -2.51 -5.47 0.88
C ALA A 78 -3.39 -4.61 -0.04
N TYR A 79 -2.88 -3.44 -0.43
CA TYR A 79 -3.50 -2.52 -1.38
C TYR A 79 -2.72 -2.53 -2.68
N ILE A 80 -3.37 -2.95 -3.77
CA ILE A 80 -2.71 -3.18 -5.05
C ILE A 80 -3.01 -2.03 -6.01
N PHE A 81 -1.97 -1.59 -6.69
CA PHE A 81 -2.00 -0.50 -7.66
C PHE A 81 -1.33 -0.93 -8.96
N ARG A 82 -1.78 -0.34 -10.06
CA ARG A 82 -1.21 -0.53 -11.39
C ARG A 82 -0.83 0.81 -12.01
N CYS A 83 0.43 0.94 -12.42
CA CYS A 83 0.86 2.11 -13.16
C CYS A 83 0.09 2.22 -14.48
N LEU A 84 -0.52 3.38 -14.74
CA LEU A 84 -1.27 3.64 -15.97
C LEU A 84 -0.38 3.75 -17.21
N HIS A 85 0.91 4.05 -17.04
CA HIS A 85 1.85 4.28 -18.14
C HIS A 85 2.59 3.01 -18.58
N CYS A 86 3.17 2.26 -17.64
CA CYS A 86 3.94 1.06 -17.96
C CYS A 86 3.24 -0.26 -17.59
N GLY A 87 2.11 -0.20 -16.87
CA GLY A 87 1.39 -1.38 -16.42
C GLY A 87 2.02 -2.10 -15.23
N LYS A 88 3.15 -1.61 -14.67
CA LYS A 88 3.81 -2.20 -13.51
C LYS A 88 2.86 -2.26 -12.32
N LEU A 89 2.84 -3.40 -11.64
CA LEU A 89 2.08 -3.61 -10.43
C LEU A 89 2.94 -3.26 -9.21
N GLY A 90 2.32 -2.63 -8.23
CA GLY A 90 2.95 -2.29 -6.96
C GLY A 90 1.89 -2.11 -5.89
N GLY A 91 2.32 -1.99 -4.65
CA GLY A 91 1.39 -1.89 -3.55
C GLY A 91 2.11 -1.91 -2.22
N TYR A 92 1.35 -1.68 -1.17
CA TYR A 92 1.82 -1.78 0.20
C TYR A 92 0.80 -2.59 0.99
N SER A 93 1.25 -3.18 2.09
CA SER A 93 0.37 -3.84 3.06
C SER A 93 0.25 -2.98 4.30
N ASP A 94 -0.92 -3.05 4.91
CA ASP A 94 -1.21 -2.37 6.16
C ASP A 94 -1.84 -3.35 7.15
N CYS A 95 -1.60 -3.06 8.43
CA CYS A 95 -2.22 -3.75 9.55
C CYS A 95 -2.99 -2.71 10.36
N ASP A 96 -4.29 -2.93 10.53
CA ASP A 96 -5.04 -2.29 11.62
C ASP A 96 -4.47 -2.68 12.99
#